data_AF-A0A081N726-F1
#
_entry.id   AF-A0A081N726-F1
#
_cell.length_a   1.000
_cell.length_b   1.000
_cell.length_c   1.000
_cell.angle_alpha   90.00
_cell.angle_beta   90.00
_cell.angle_gamma   90.00
#
_symmetry.space_group_name_H-M   'P 1'
#
loop_
_entity.id
_entity.type
_entity.pdbx_description
1 polymer ?
#
loop_
_entity_poly.entity_id
_entity_poly.type
_entity_poly.pdbx_seq_one_letter_code
_entity_poly.pdbx_strand_id
1 'polypeptide(L)'
;MDSWLLAMNVLSGFGHSWLSRELLALLVLNVCTTLWMVSHNHDSRKPFHQWMGVVTSITGIMAVLMSAHVYALLPSRPEWNTVLTHLTFLCTVLVLGITTVIVFIRAYDNLVVPSTIRYLLGLSVLATLVVVTLFVRHIDKFATHNWMTMYQLVGTVLGGALLFVMAGNSNRYKPEWVFLVMLLILSGEVAGRVSFYSSMVTPVHW
;
A
#
# COMPACT_ATOMS: atom_id res chain seq x y z
N MET A 1 -21.93 26.12 4.37
CA MET A 1 -22.52 24.97 3.64
C MET A 1 -21.87 24.85 2.26
N ASP A 2 -20.58 25.20 2.14
CA ASP A 2 -19.95 25.59 0.86
C ASP A 2 -18.80 24.66 0.45
N SER A 3 -18.52 23.64 1.26
CA SER A 3 -17.43 22.69 1.05
C SER A 3 -17.66 21.77 -0.15
N TRP A 4 -18.91 21.47 -0.51
CA TRP A 4 -19.24 20.61 -1.65
C TRP A 4 -19.06 21.32 -3.00
N LEU A 5 -19.34 22.62 -3.08
CA LEU A 5 -19.10 23.43 -4.28
C LEU A 5 -17.59 23.59 -4.56
N LEU A 6 -16.78 23.73 -3.50
CA LEU A 6 -15.32 23.75 -3.62
C LEU A 6 -14.78 22.40 -4.12
N ALA A 7 -15.38 21.28 -3.70
CA ALA A 7 -14.98 19.95 -4.18
C ALA A 7 -15.24 19.76 -5.69
N MET A 8 -16.35 20.32 -6.21
CA MET A 8 -16.63 20.32 -7.66
C MET A 8 -15.62 21.17 -8.45
N ASN A 9 -15.14 22.28 -7.88
CA ASN A 9 -14.10 23.11 -8.50
C ASN A 9 -12.74 22.40 -8.57
N VAL A 10 -12.39 21.55 -7.59
CA VAL A 10 -11.16 20.74 -7.64
C VAL A 10 -11.19 19.71 -8.77
N LEU A 11 -12.37 19.17 -9.09
CA LEU A 11 -12.55 18.30 -10.26
C LEU A 11 -12.34 19.08 -11.56
N SER A 12 -12.83 20.32 -11.67
CA SER A 12 -12.62 21.14 -12.88
C SER A 12 -11.16 21.49 -13.20
N GLY A 13 -10.24 21.27 -12.25
CA GLY A 13 -8.79 21.50 -12.37
C GLY A 13 -7.98 20.40 -13.07
N PHE A 14 -8.62 19.48 -13.80
CA PHE A 14 -8.01 18.28 -14.42
C PHE A 14 -6.68 18.52 -15.15
N GLY A 15 -6.50 19.70 -15.75
CA GLY A 15 -5.29 20.07 -16.48
C GLY A 15 -4.11 20.55 -15.62
N HIS A 16 -4.37 21.17 -14.46
CA HIS A 16 -3.40 22.09 -13.83
C HIS A 16 -2.80 21.59 -12.50
N SER A 17 -3.48 20.67 -11.80
CA SER A 17 -3.02 20.19 -10.49
C SER A 17 -2.90 18.67 -10.44
N TRP A 18 -1.74 18.17 -10.02
CA TRP A 18 -1.51 16.73 -9.79
C TRP A 18 -2.44 16.17 -8.72
N LEU A 19 -2.83 16.98 -7.73
CA LEU A 19 -3.80 16.60 -6.71
C LEU A 19 -5.19 16.28 -7.31
N SER A 20 -5.62 17.06 -8.32
CA SER A 20 -6.88 16.80 -9.04
C SER A 20 -6.83 15.47 -9.82
N ARG A 21 -5.67 15.15 -10.42
CA ARG A 21 -5.46 13.89 -11.15
C ARG A 21 -5.44 12.67 -10.22
N GLU A 22 -4.86 12.80 -9.02
CA GLU A 22 -4.91 11.75 -8.00
C GLU A 22 -6.35 11.45 -7.58
N LEU A 23 -7.14 12.49 -7.27
CA LEU A 23 -8.55 12.32 -6.91
C LEU A 23 -9.36 11.65 -8.01
N LEU A 24 -9.15 12.03 -9.28
CA LEU A 24 -9.76 11.35 -10.42
C LEU A 24 -9.34 9.87 -10.48
N ALA A 25 -8.05 9.58 -10.34
CA ALA A 25 -7.55 8.19 -10.40
C ALA A 25 -8.17 7.31 -9.30
N LEU A 26 -8.33 7.84 -8.09
CA LEU A 26 -9.02 7.17 -6.99
C LEU A 26 -10.52 6.97 -7.28
N LEU A 27 -11.18 7.94 -7.89
CA LEU A 27 -12.58 7.83 -8.30
C LEU A 27 -12.76 6.74 -9.36
N VAL A 28 -11.90 6.72 -10.39
CA VAL A 28 -11.91 5.70 -11.44
C VAL A 28 -11.66 4.31 -10.85
N LEU A 29 -10.68 4.18 -9.95
CA LEU A 29 -10.42 2.91 -9.25
C LEU A 29 -11.65 2.42 -8.49
N ASN A 30 -12.34 3.30 -7.75
CA ASN A 30 -13.56 2.95 -7.04
C ASN A 30 -14.65 2.46 -8.00
N VAL A 31 -14.90 3.17 -9.10
CA VAL A 31 -15.87 2.76 -10.12
C VAL A 31 -15.51 1.40 -10.71
N CYS A 32 -14.26 1.19 -11.11
CA CYS A 32 -13.78 -0.10 -11.62
C CYS A 32 -13.97 -1.23 -10.61
N THR A 33 -13.65 -0.97 -9.33
CA THR A 33 -13.81 -1.95 -8.25
C THR A 33 -15.28 -2.30 -8.02
N THR A 34 -16.17 -1.31 -8.01
CA THR A 34 -17.62 -1.53 -7.91
C THR A 34 -18.14 -2.34 -9.10
N LEU A 35 -17.74 -2.01 -10.32
CA LEU A 35 -18.13 -2.76 -11.52
C LEU A 35 -17.61 -4.21 -11.49
N TRP A 36 -16.37 -4.42 -11.01
CA TRP A 36 -15.81 -5.75 -10.82
C TRP A 36 -16.60 -6.55 -9.79
N MET A 37 -16.96 -5.95 -8.64
CA MET A 37 -17.81 -6.60 -7.63
C MET A 37 -19.21 -6.95 -8.17
N VAL A 38 -19.85 -6.03 -8.90
CA VAL A 38 -21.17 -6.29 -9.51
C VAL A 38 -21.08 -7.39 -10.57
N SER A 39 -19.98 -7.44 -11.34
CA SER A 39 -19.77 -8.48 -12.34
C SER A 39 -19.67 -9.88 -11.72
N HIS A 40 -19.20 -9.98 -10.47
CA HIS A 40 -19.14 -11.25 -9.74
C HIS A 40 -20.54 -11.84 -9.49
N ASN A 41 -21.54 -11.01 -9.19
CA ASN A 41 -22.93 -11.43 -8.93
C ASN A 41 -23.63 -12.00 -10.18
N HIS A 42 -23.14 -11.66 -11.38
CA HIS A 42 -23.79 -12.03 -12.63
C HIS A 42 -23.16 -13.28 -13.30
N ASP A 43 -21.93 -13.66 -12.89
CA ASP A 43 -21.24 -14.97 -13.05
C ASP A 43 -19.70 -14.77 -13.05
N SER A 44 -19.04 -15.22 -11.99
CA SER A 44 -17.59 -15.04 -11.76
C SER A 44 -16.69 -15.80 -12.74
N ARG A 45 -17.22 -16.80 -13.47
CA ARG A 45 -16.43 -17.63 -14.39
C ARG A 45 -16.34 -17.06 -15.80
N LYS A 46 -17.07 -15.98 -16.10
CA LYS A 46 -17.09 -15.37 -17.42
C LYS A 46 -15.78 -14.61 -17.71
N PRO A 47 -15.32 -14.59 -18.97
CA PRO A 47 -14.13 -13.83 -19.38
C PRO A 47 -14.27 -12.33 -19.06
N PHE A 48 -15.50 -11.81 -19.03
CA PHE A 48 -15.79 -10.44 -18.63
C PHE A 48 -15.36 -10.11 -17.20
N HIS A 49 -15.61 -10.99 -16.23
CA HIS A 49 -15.21 -10.78 -14.83
C HIS A 49 -13.69 -10.76 -14.69
N GLN A 50 -13.00 -11.68 -15.37
CA GLN A 50 -11.54 -11.76 -15.39
C GLN A 50 -10.92 -10.50 -16.02
N TRP A 51 -11.46 -10.06 -17.17
CA TRP A 51 -11.00 -8.84 -17.84
C TRP A 51 -11.22 -7.60 -16.98
N MET A 52 -12.38 -7.47 -16.33
CA MET A 52 -12.65 -6.38 -15.39
C MET A 52 -11.70 -6.41 -14.19
N GLY A 53 -11.32 -7.60 -13.71
CA GLY A 53 -10.32 -7.76 -12.66
C GLY A 53 -8.92 -7.27 -13.09
N VAL A 54 -8.50 -7.56 -14.33
CA VAL A 54 -7.24 -7.05 -14.89
C VAL A 54 -7.28 -5.53 -15.02
N VAL A 55 -8.36 -4.96 -15.57
CA VAL A 55 -8.53 -3.50 -15.69
C VAL A 55 -8.51 -2.83 -14.31
N THR A 56 -9.20 -3.41 -13.32
CA THR A 56 -9.19 -2.89 -11.94
C THR A 56 -7.80 -2.97 -11.31
N SER A 57 -7.04 -4.02 -11.59
CA SER A 57 -5.66 -4.15 -11.11
C SER A 57 -4.73 -3.09 -11.72
N ILE A 58 -4.83 -2.86 -13.04
CA ILE A 58 -4.04 -1.83 -13.74
C ILE A 58 -4.39 -0.42 -13.22
N THR A 59 -5.68 -0.12 -13.08
CA THR A 59 -6.13 1.17 -12.53
C THR A 59 -5.69 1.35 -11.09
N GLY A 60 -5.65 0.29 -10.28
CA GLY A 60 -5.11 0.31 -8.92
C GLY A 60 -3.64 0.69 -8.88
N ILE A 61 -2.81 0.06 -9.73
CA ILE A 61 -1.38 0.40 -9.85
C ILE A 61 -1.21 1.86 -10.28
N MET A 62 -1.99 2.31 -11.27
CA MET A 62 -1.95 3.69 -11.75
C MET A 62 -2.35 4.69 -10.66
N ALA A 63 -3.37 4.39 -9.85
CA ALA A 63 -3.78 5.24 -8.75
C ALA A 63 -2.66 5.40 -7.70
N VAL A 64 -2.00 4.30 -7.31
CA VAL A 64 -0.87 4.34 -6.38
C VAL A 64 0.30 5.14 -6.96
N LEU A 65 0.60 4.99 -8.25
CA LEU A 65 1.64 5.76 -8.92
C LEU A 65 1.30 7.25 -8.97
N MET A 66 0.05 7.62 -9.23
CA MET A 66 -0.40 9.02 -9.21
C MET A 66 -0.26 9.61 -7.80
N SER A 67 -0.67 8.88 -6.76
CA SER A 67 -0.47 9.30 -5.37
C SER A 67 1.01 9.52 -5.06
N ALA A 68 1.88 8.57 -5.42
CA ALA A 68 3.32 8.72 -5.20
C ALA A 68 3.91 9.91 -5.98
N HIS A 69 3.40 10.17 -7.18
CA HIS A 69 3.87 11.24 -8.05
C HIS A 69 3.54 12.64 -7.50
N VAL A 70 2.37 12.80 -6.86
CA VAL A 70 2.00 14.04 -6.15
C VAL A 70 3.05 14.37 -5.09
N TYR A 71 3.52 13.38 -4.34
CA TYR A 71 4.59 13.57 -3.34
C TYR A 71 5.97 13.78 -3.97
N ALA A 72 6.29 13.10 -5.07
CA ALA A 72 7.57 13.26 -5.74
C ALA A 72 7.78 14.67 -6.33
N LEU A 73 6.69 15.31 -6.77
CA LEU A 73 6.73 16.65 -7.37
C LEU A 73 6.54 17.80 -6.36
N LEU A 74 6.56 17.51 -5.06
CA LEU A 74 6.40 18.55 -4.05
C LEU A 74 7.60 19.51 -4.08
N PRO A 75 7.43 20.80 -4.46
CA PRO A 75 8.56 21.71 -4.68
C PRO A 75 9.39 21.96 -3.41
N SER A 76 8.77 21.79 -2.24
CA SER A 76 9.39 21.95 -0.93
C SER A 76 10.44 20.89 -0.61
N ARG A 77 10.47 19.74 -1.32
CA ARG A 77 11.36 18.60 -1.01
C ARG A 77 11.88 17.92 -2.29
N PRO A 78 12.92 18.48 -2.93
CA PRO A 78 13.52 17.86 -4.11
C PRO A 78 14.12 16.47 -3.83
N GLU A 79 14.47 16.17 -2.57
CA GLU A 79 14.95 14.85 -2.11
C GLU A 79 13.92 13.73 -2.34
N TRP A 80 12.62 14.06 -2.48
CA TRP A 80 11.57 13.09 -2.74
C TRP A 80 11.32 12.84 -4.22
N ASN A 81 11.94 13.64 -5.10
CA ASN A 81 11.85 13.48 -6.54
C ASN A 81 12.77 12.35 -7.01
N THR A 82 12.41 11.12 -6.64
CA THR A 82 13.17 9.91 -6.94
C THR A 82 12.23 8.75 -7.25
N VAL A 83 12.73 7.81 -8.04
CA VAL A 83 12.04 6.55 -8.34
C VAL A 83 11.79 5.74 -7.06
N LEU A 84 12.66 5.88 -6.05
CA LEU A 84 12.52 5.19 -4.78
C LEU A 84 11.22 5.59 -4.04
N THR A 85 10.76 6.83 -4.17
CA THR A 85 9.47 7.27 -3.61
C THR A 85 8.33 6.44 -4.20
N HIS A 86 8.29 6.28 -5.52
CA HIS A 86 7.27 5.47 -6.19
C HIS A 86 7.32 4.00 -5.77
N LEU A 87 8.54 3.44 -5.68
CA LEU A 87 8.74 2.06 -5.25
C LEU A 87 8.32 1.81 -3.80
N THR A 88 8.59 2.75 -2.88
CA THR A 88 8.15 2.60 -1.47
C THR A 88 6.63 2.52 -1.36
N PHE A 89 5.89 3.34 -2.12
CA PHE A 89 4.42 3.31 -2.15
C PHE A 89 3.89 1.98 -2.71
N LEU A 90 4.45 1.51 -3.83
CA LEU A 90 4.07 0.22 -4.40
C LEU A 90 4.37 -0.95 -3.44
N CYS A 91 5.53 -0.96 -2.80
CA CYS A 91 5.92 -1.99 -1.85
C CYS A 91 4.95 -2.08 -0.66
N THR A 92 4.59 -0.95 -0.05
CA THR A 92 3.60 -0.90 1.04
C THR A 92 2.25 -1.45 0.60
N VAL A 93 1.75 -1.04 -0.58
CA VAL A 93 0.45 -1.51 -1.08
C VAL A 93 0.47 -3.01 -1.37
N LEU A 94 1.57 -3.54 -1.94
CA LEU A 94 1.72 -4.97 -2.17
C LEU A 94 1.73 -5.77 -0.86
N VAL A 95 2.53 -5.35 0.13
CA VAL A 95 2.62 -6.02 1.43
C VAL A 95 1.26 -6.02 2.12
N LEU A 96 0.61 -4.86 2.24
CA LEU A 96 -0.69 -4.74 2.91
C LEU A 96 -1.80 -5.44 2.13
N GLY A 97 -1.80 -5.35 0.80
CA GLY A 97 -2.78 -6.02 -0.06
C GLY A 97 -2.70 -7.54 0.06
N ILE A 98 -1.51 -8.12 -0.07
CA ILE A 98 -1.31 -9.58 0.06
C ILE A 98 -1.65 -10.04 1.49
N THR A 99 -1.22 -9.29 2.50
CA THR A 99 -1.53 -9.56 3.90
C THR A 99 -3.05 -9.58 4.13
N THR A 100 -3.77 -8.63 3.55
CA THR A 100 -5.24 -8.55 3.63
C THR A 100 -5.90 -9.78 2.99
N VAL A 101 -5.45 -10.19 1.80
CA VAL A 101 -5.92 -11.42 1.14
C VAL A 101 -5.69 -12.65 2.01
N ILE A 102 -4.51 -12.78 2.63
CA ILE A 102 -4.21 -13.88 3.56
C ILE A 102 -5.19 -13.89 4.74
N VAL A 103 -5.43 -12.75 5.38
CA VAL A 103 -6.39 -12.65 6.48
C VAL A 103 -7.78 -13.10 6.04
N PHE A 104 -8.28 -12.66 4.89
CA PHE A 104 -9.61 -13.07 4.39
C PHE A 104 -9.71 -14.57 4.11
N ILE A 105 -8.69 -15.18 3.48
CA ILE A 105 -8.64 -16.63 3.25
C ILE A 105 -8.69 -17.40 4.58
N ARG A 106 -7.96 -16.91 5.59
CA ARG A 106 -7.88 -17.53 6.92
C ARG A 106 -9.15 -17.30 7.74
N ALA A 107 -9.81 -16.15 7.59
CA ALA A 107 -10.99 -15.78 8.36
C ALA A 107 -12.27 -16.46 7.87
N TYR A 108 -12.43 -16.63 6.55
CA TYR A 108 -13.69 -17.13 5.99
C TYR A 108 -13.80 -18.67 6.05
N ASP A 109 -12.77 -19.39 5.57
CA ASP A 109 -12.82 -20.86 5.45
C ASP A 109 -11.69 -21.56 6.23
N ASN A 110 -10.88 -20.81 6.99
CA ASN A 110 -9.66 -21.31 7.64
C ASN A 110 -8.75 -22.13 6.70
N LEU A 111 -8.77 -21.81 5.40
CA LEU A 111 -8.07 -22.58 4.39
C LEU A 111 -6.56 -22.39 4.49
N VAL A 112 -5.84 -23.36 3.91
CA VAL A 112 -4.42 -23.23 3.66
C VAL A 112 -4.23 -22.19 2.56
N VAL A 113 -3.36 -21.22 2.80
CA VAL A 113 -3.07 -20.19 1.80
C VAL A 113 -2.28 -20.83 0.64
N PRO A 114 -2.66 -20.58 -0.62
CA PRO A 114 -1.90 -21.06 -1.78
C PRO A 114 -0.44 -20.63 -1.71
N SER A 115 0.48 -21.55 -2.06
CA SER A 115 1.92 -21.29 -2.05
C SER A 115 2.31 -20.04 -2.85
N THR A 116 1.64 -19.76 -3.96
CA THR A 116 1.86 -18.57 -4.79
C THR A 116 1.69 -17.28 -3.99
N ILE A 117 0.59 -17.13 -3.26
CA ILE A 117 0.31 -15.93 -2.44
C ILE A 117 1.34 -15.80 -1.33
N ARG A 118 1.72 -16.93 -0.73
CA ARG A 118 2.73 -16.97 0.33
C ARG A 118 4.11 -16.53 -0.17
N TYR A 119 4.56 -17.01 -1.32
CA TYR A 119 5.83 -16.57 -1.92
C TYR A 119 5.79 -15.12 -2.40
N LEU A 120 4.65 -14.65 -2.93
CA LEU A 120 4.45 -13.25 -3.27
C LEU A 120 4.56 -12.35 -2.03
N LEU A 121 4.01 -12.77 -0.87
CA LEU A 121 4.22 -12.06 0.40
C LEU A 121 5.71 -11.95 0.70
N GLY A 122 6.43 -13.08 0.69
CA GLY A 122 7.88 -13.10 0.96
C GLY A 122 8.66 -12.18 0.02
N LEU A 123 8.35 -12.20 -1.27
CA LEU A 123 8.96 -11.32 -2.26
C LEU A 123 8.65 -9.84 -1.98
N SER A 124 7.39 -9.50 -1.64
CA SER A 124 6.99 -8.12 -1.34
C SER A 124 7.67 -7.57 -0.07
N VAL A 125 7.86 -8.41 0.96
CA VAL A 125 8.56 -8.06 2.19
C VAL A 125 10.04 -7.82 1.91
N LEU A 126 10.68 -8.69 1.12
CA LEU A 126 12.07 -8.51 0.69
C LEU A 126 12.25 -7.26 -0.17
N ALA A 127 11.35 -7.01 -1.11
CA ALA A 127 11.34 -5.80 -1.93
C ALA A 127 11.22 -4.54 -1.06
N THR A 128 10.33 -4.56 -0.06
CA THR A 128 10.18 -3.45 0.90
C THR A 128 11.47 -3.21 1.68
N LEU A 129 12.09 -4.27 2.22
CA LEU A 129 13.37 -4.17 2.92
C LEU A 129 14.46 -3.53 2.06
N VAL A 130 14.60 -3.98 0.80
CA VAL A 130 15.59 -3.45 -0.14
C VAL A 130 15.29 -1.99 -0.46
N VAL A 131 14.06 -1.67 -0.87
CA VAL A 131 13.67 -0.32 -1.31
C VAL A 131 13.79 0.69 -0.16
N VAL A 132 13.32 0.36 1.05
CA VAL A 132 13.44 1.23 2.22
C VAL A 132 14.90 1.44 2.59
N THR A 133 15.73 0.40 2.54
CA THR A 133 17.18 0.54 2.80
C THR A 133 17.86 1.44 1.78
N LEU A 134 17.53 1.31 0.50
CA LEU A 134 18.04 2.18 -0.56
C LEU A 134 17.55 3.62 -0.39
N PHE A 135 16.29 3.82 0.02
CA PHE A 135 15.71 5.13 0.27
C PHE A 135 16.40 5.84 1.44
N VAL A 136 16.63 5.13 2.55
CA VAL A 136 17.39 5.64 3.70
C VAL A 136 18.83 6.00 3.30
N ARG A 137 19.49 5.20 2.46
CA ARG A 137 20.82 5.53 1.94
C ARG A 137 20.83 6.72 0.99
N HIS A 138 19.74 6.93 0.25
CA HIS A 138 19.64 8.04 -0.70
C HIS A 138 19.47 9.38 0.01
N ILE A 139 18.81 9.38 1.16
CA ILE A 139 18.55 10.60 1.92
C ILE A 139 19.40 10.56 3.19
N ASP A 140 20.59 11.17 3.16
CA ASP A 140 21.54 11.24 4.29
C ASP A 140 20.93 11.81 5.59
N LYS A 141 19.80 12.53 5.50
CA LYS A 141 19.03 13.07 6.64
C LYS A 141 17.98 12.12 7.22
N PHE A 142 17.63 11.03 6.53
CA PHE A 142 16.97 9.88 7.17
C PHE A 142 18.05 9.13 7.95
N ALA A 143 18.53 9.75 9.04
CA ALA A 143 19.54 9.12 9.88
C ALA A 143 19.12 7.67 10.17
N THR A 144 20.07 6.75 10.04
CA THR A 144 19.99 5.34 10.44
C THR A 144 19.53 5.13 11.89
N HIS A 145 19.35 6.21 12.65
CA HIS A 145 18.88 6.27 14.04
C HIS A 145 17.40 6.64 14.19
N ASN A 146 16.62 6.80 13.10
CA ASN A 146 15.18 7.03 13.23
C ASN A 146 14.47 5.75 13.69
N TRP A 147 14.08 5.72 14.97
CA TRP A 147 13.40 4.59 15.61
C TRP A 147 12.13 4.16 14.86
N MET A 148 11.43 5.10 14.20
CA MET A 148 10.23 4.80 13.42
C MET A 148 10.54 3.98 12.16
N THR A 149 11.65 4.28 11.48
CA THR A 149 12.09 3.51 10.31
C THR A 149 12.56 2.11 10.74
N MET A 150 13.23 2.00 11.88
CA MET A 150 13.58 0.70 12.46
C MET A 150 12.32 -0.10 12.81
N TYR A 151 11.33 0.55 13.42
CA TYR A 151 10.05 -0.09 13.72
C TYR A 151 9.30 -0.53 12.45
N GLN A 152 9.32 0.27 11.37
CA GLN A 152 8.79 -0.16 10.07
C GLN A 152 9.48 -1.43 9.58
N LEU A 153 10.82 -1.43 9.51
CA LEU A 153 11.58 -2.58 9.01
C LEU A 153 11.33 -3.83 9.86
N VAL A 154 11.37 -3.69 11.17
CA VAL A 154 11.13 -4.79 12.11
C VAL A 154 9.69 -5.27 12.02
N GLY A 155 8.70 -4.38 12.02
CA GLY A 155 7.28 -4.71 11.92
C GLY A 155 6.95 -5.43 10.61
N THR A 156 7.46 -4.94 9.48
CA THR A 156 7.20 -5.52 8.16
C THR A 156 7.97 -6.84 7.95
N VAL A 157 9.23 -6.94 8.38
CA VAL A 157 10.02 -8.17 8.22
C VAL A 157 9.59 -9.24 9.21
N LEU A 158 9.48 -8.93 10.51
CA LEU A 158 9.03 -9.90 11.51
C LEU A 158 7.57 -10.28 11.28
N GLY A 159 6.70 -9.29 11.06
CA GLY A 159 5.29 -9.54 10.76
C GLY A 159 5.13 -10.36 9.49
N GLY A 160 5.84 -10.00 8.42
CA GLY A 160 5.86 -10.73 7.16
C GLY A 160 6.35 -12.17 7.31
N ALA A 161 7.44 -12.40 8.06
CA ALA A 161 7.97 -13.74 8.33
C ALA A 161 7.01 -14.60 9.16
N LEU A 162 6.43 -14.02 10.22
CA LEU A 162 5.41 -14.70 11.03
C LEU A 162 4.19 -15.06 10.18
N LEU A 163 3.69 -14.12 9.38
CA LEU A 163 2.55 -14.36 8.52
C LEU A 163 2.84 -15.41 7.45
N PHE A 164 4.06 -15.42 6.89
CA PHE A 164 4.52 -16.45 5.95
C PHE A 164 4.45 -17.84 6.57
N VAL A 165 4.92 -18.01 7.80
CA VAL A 165 4.86 -19.29 8.53
C VAL A 165 3.42 -19.67 8.85
N MET A 166 2.62 -18.72 9.34
CA MET A 166 1.22 -18.97 9.72
C MET A 166 0.34 -19.33 8.51
N ALA A 167 0.54 -18.66 7.38
CA ALA A 167 -0.17 -18.92 6.13
C ALA A 167 0.04 -20.35 5.61
N GLY A 168 1.18 -20.97 5.94
CA GLY A 168 1.54 -22.32 5.51
C GLY A 168 0.92 -23.46 6.34
N ASN A 169 0.32 -23.19 7.49
CA ASN A 169 -0.17 -24.24 8.37
C ASN A 169 -1.50 -23.84 9.03
N SER A 170 -2.60 -24.21 8.37
CA SER A 170 -3.93 -23.77 8.75
C SER A 170 -4.42 -24.31 10.09
N ASN A 171 -4.03 -25.54 10.42
CA ASN A 171 -4.49 -26.25 11.62
C ASN A 171 -3.77 -25.78 12.90
N ARG A 172 -2.59 -25.16 12.77
CA ARG A 172 -1.75 -24.80 13.92
C ARG A 172 -2.09 -23.43 14.50
N TYR A 173 -2.53 -22.48 13.67
CA TYR A 173 -2.69 -21.08 14.08
C TYR A 173 -4.13 -20.63 13.90
N LYS A 174 -4.73 -20.11 14.96
CA LYS A 174 -6.09 -19.58 14.86
C LYS A 174 -6.14 -18.27 14.03
N PRO A 175 -7.26 -17.96 13.36
CA PRO A 175 -7.39 -16.75 12.54
C PRO A 175 -7.10 -15.44 13.28
N GLU A 176 -7.36 -15.38 14.58
CA GLU A 176 -7.11 -14.18 15.39
C GLU A 176 -5.62 -13.83 15.45
N TRP A 177 -4.74 -14.85 15.49
CA TRP A 177 -3.29 -14.61 15.44
C TRP A 177 -2.84 -14.04 14.10
N VAL A 178 -3.44 -14.50 13.01
CA VAL A 178 -3.17 -13.98 11.67
C VAL A 178 -3.60 -12.51 11.56
N PHE A 179 -4.76 -12.17 12.13
CA PHE A 179 -5.24 -10.79 12.21
C PHE A 179 -4.32 -9.90 13.05
N LEU A 180 -3.85 -10.37 14.22
CA LEU A 180 -2.89 -9.63 15.05
C LEU A 180 -1.58 -9.35 14.32
N VAL A 181 -1.07 -10.33 13.55
CA VAL A 181 0.14 -10.13 12.73
C VAL A 181 -0.12 -9.11 11.61
N MET A 182 -1.31 -9.10 10.99
CA MET A 182 -1.69 -8.07 10.02
C MET A 182 -1.70 -6.67 10.64
N LEU A 183 -2.21 -6.52 11.87
CA LEU A 183 -2.16 -5.25 12.59
C LEU A 183 -0.72 -4.79 12.89
N LEU A 184 0.19 -5.73 13.20
CA LEU A 184 1.61 -5.43 13.40
C LEU A 184 2.29 -4.95 12.10
N ILE A 185 1.98 -5.57 10.96
CA ILE A 185 2.48 -5.13 9.65
C ILE A 185 1.92 -3.74 9.34
N LEU A 186 0.61 -3.54 9.54
CA LEU A 186 -0.04 -2.25 9.32
C LEU A 186 0.58 -1.14 10.18
N SER A 187 0.82 -1.39 11.47
CA SER A 187 1.44 -0.40 12.35
C SER A 187 2.87 -0.07 11.91
N GLY A 188 3.64 -1.06 11.46
CA GLY A 188 4.96 -0.87 10.87
C GLY A 188 4.93 0.03 9.63
N GLU A 189 4.05 -0.25 8.68
CA GLU A 189 3.90 0.56 7.46
C GLU A 189 3.41 1.99 7.77
N VAL A 190 2.49 2.16 8.72
CA VAL A 190 2.05 3.48 9.20
C VAL A 190 3.22 4.25 9.82
N ALA A 191 4.02 3.63 10.67
CA ALA A 191 5.21 4.26 11.24
C ALA A 191 6.22 4.68 10.16
N GLY A 192 6.37 3.87 9.11
CA GLY A 192 7.16 4.22 7.93
C GLY A 192 6.66 5.48 7.22
N ARG A 193 5.34 5.60 7.05
CA ARG A 193 4.71 6.80 6.49
C ARG A 193 4.86 8.01 7.39
N VAL A 194 4.70 7.84 8.70
CA VAL A 194 4.95 8.91 9.67
C VAL A 194 6.41 9.36 9.61
N SER A 195 7.38 8.44 9.50
CA SER A 195 8.80 8.76 9.32
C SER A 195 9.06 9.53 8.02
N PHE A 196 8.43 9.10 6.92
CA PHE A 196 8.47 9.79 5.64
C PHE A 196 7.94 11.22 5.77
N TYR A 197 6.77 11.43 6.37
CA TYR A 197 6.19 12.76 6.57
C TYR A 197 6.90 13.58 7.65
N SER A 198 7.45 12.97 8.70
CA SER A 198 8.17 13.71 9.74
C SER A 198 9.47 14.30 9.21
N SER A 199 10.04 13.73 8.14
CA SER A 199 11.14 14.39 7.41
C SER A 199 10.74 15.75 6.82
N MET A 200 9.44 16.07 6.74
CA MET A 200 8.93 17.40 6.43
C MET A 200 9.11 18.41 7.57
N VAL A 201 8.99 17.95 8.83
CA VAL A 201 9.04 18.80 10.02
C VAL A 201 10.50 18.89 10.47
N THR A 202 11.19 19.95 10.05
CA THR A 202 12.40 20.38 10.76
C THR A 202 12.06 20.47 12.26
N PRO A 203 12.95 20.01 13.16
CA PRO A 203 12.71 20.24 14.58
C PRO A 203 12.52 21.75 14.75
N VAL A 204 11.32 22.15 15.17
CA VAL A 204 11.17 23.44 15.82
C VAL A 204 12.03 23.28 17.06
N HIS A 205 13.21 23.88 17.03
CA HIS A 205 13.95 24.16 18.24
C HIS A 205 12.99 24.98 19.11
N TRP A 206 12.41 24.35 20.12
CA TRP A 206 12.00 25.08 21.30
C TRP A 206 13.26 25.39 22.12
#